data_AF-A0A660TN91-F1
#
_entry.id   AF-A0A660TN91-F1
#
_cell.length_a   1.000
_cell.length_b   1.000
_cell.length_c   1.000
_cell.angle_alpha   90.00
_cell.angle_beta   90.00
_cell.angle_gamma   90.00
#
_symmetry.space_group_name_H-M   'P 1'
#
loop_
_entity.id
_entity.type
_entity.pdbx_description
1 polymer ?
#
loop_
_entity_poly.entity_id
_entity_poly.type
_entity_poly.pdbx_seq_one_letter_code
_entity_poly.pdbx_strand_id
1 'polypeptide(L)'
;MQKTIVVRQLGEFFSGFVEINFEESPDLGSFFDRNLNPDEIISNLQKFLNVSIENGKTLLFFDEIQACSRALLSLRHFFEKRPELHVIAAGSLIDFELESISF
;
A
#
# COMPACT_ATOMS: atom_id res chain seq x y z
N MET A 1 7.63 -6.22 -12.60
CA MET A 1 6.93 -6.82 -13.76
C MET A 1 6.21 -8.13 -13.46
N GLN A 2 6.87 -9.26 -13.14
CA GLN A 2 6.14 -10.54 -12.86
C GLN A 2 5.28 -10.48 -11.58
N LYS A 3 5.79 -9.88 -10.49
CA LYS A 3 5.07 -9.75 -9.21
C LYS A 3 3.78 -8.94 -9.35
N THR A 4 3.87 -7.76 -9.92
CA THR A 4 2.73 -6.86 -10.22
C THR A 4 1.61 -7.58 -10.98
N ILE A 5 1.94 -8.37 -12.02
CA ILE A 5 0.94 -9.11 -12.80
C ILE A 5 0.19 -10.12 -11.93
N VAL A 6 0.89 -10.89 -11.11
CA VAL A 6 0.27 -11.88 -10.22
C VAL A 6 -0.65 -11.22 -9.21
N VAL A 7 -0.25 -10.08 -8.64
CA VAL A 7 -1.09 -9.37 -7.66
C VAL A 7 -2.32 -8.76 -8.34
N ARG A 8 -2.20 -8.22 -9.55
CA ARG A 8 -3.35 -7.74 -10.34
C ARG A 8 -4.34 -8.87 -10.64
N GLN A 9 -3.85 -10.04 -11.05
CA GLN A 9 -4.68 -11.24 -11.26
C GLN A 9 -5.36 -11.69 -9.97
N LEU A 10 -4.65 -11.65 -8.84
CA LEU A 10 -5.24 -11.93 -7.53
C LEU A 10 -6.33 -10.90 -7.17
N GLY A 11 -6.14 -9.63 -7.53
CA GLY A 11 -7.09 -8.55 -7.34
C GLY A 11 -8.46 -8.79 -7.99
N GLU A 12 -8.52 -9.57 -9.07
CA GLU A 12 -9.78 -9.93 -9.76
C GLU A 12 -10.74 -10.76 -8.89
N PHE A 13 -10.24 -11.39 -7.81
CA PHE A 13 -11.06 -12.14 -6.86
C PHE A 13 -11.66 -11.27 -5.74
N PHE A 14 -11.32 -9.97 -5.70
CA PHE A 14 -11.81 -9.02 -4.72
C PHE A 14 -12.92 -8.15 -5.30
N SER A 15 -13.80 -7.63 -4.43
CA SER A 15 -14.84 -6.68 -4.87
C SER A 15 -14.25 -5.30 -5.20
N GLY A 16 -13.11 -4.96 -4.60
CA GLY A 16 -12.35 -3.76 -4.91
C GLY A 16 -10.86 -4.06 -5.03
N PHE A 17 -10.18 -3.35 -5.91
CA PHE A 17 -8.74 -3.39 -6.06
C PHE A 17 -8.21 -1.97 -6.19
N VAL A 18 -7.27 -1.61 -5.33
CA VAL A 18 -6.60 -0.30 -5.37
C VAL A 18 -5.10 -0.55 -5.42
N GLU A 19 -4.48 -0.15 -6.52
CA GLU A 19 -3.04 -0.22 -6.71
C GLU A 19 -2.44 1.17 -6.56
N ILE A 20 -1.36 1.24 -5.79
CA ILE A 20 -0.53 2.42 -5.62
C ILE A 20 0.88 2.03 -5.99
N ASN A 21 1.34 2.50 -7.14
CA ASN A 21 2.75 2.42 -7.52
C ASN A 21 3.45 3.70 -7.05
N PHE A 22 4.37 3.57 -6.09
CA PHE A 22 5.02 4.73 -5.47
C PHE A 22 6.05 5.43 -6.36
N GLU A 23 6.58 4.75 -7.40
CA GLU A 23 7.45 5.38 -8.39
C GLU A 23 6.63 6.20 -9.41
N GLU A 24 5.48 5.69 -9.85
CA GLU A 24 4.62 6.35 -10.82
C GLU A 24 3.76 7.46 -10.20
N SER A 25 3.41 7.34 -8.91
CA SER A 25 2.48 8.24 -8.22
C SER A 25 3.10 8.83 -6.93
N PRO A 26 4.14 9.67 -7.04
CA PRO A 26 4.81 10.26 -5.87
C PRO A 26 3.86 11.12 -5.02
N ASP A 27 2.84 11.74 -5.62
CA ASP A 27 1.81 12.50 -4.90
C ASP A 27 1.04 11.64 -3.89
N LEU A 28 0.77 10.37 -4.22
CA LEU A 28 0.12 9.43 -3.29
C LEU A 28 1.05 9.03 -2.14
N GLY A 29 2.37 9.03 -2.38
CA GLY A 29 3.38 8.83 -1.34
C GLY A 29 3.32 9.89 -0.24
N SER A 30 2.95 11.13 -0.59
CA SER A 30 2.84 12.23 0.38
C SER A 30 1.78 12.00 1.48
N PHE A 31 0.81 11.12 1.24
CA PHE A 31 -0.20 10.76 2.24
C PHE A 31 0.37 10.00 3.44
N PHE A 32 1.59 9.47 3.31
CA PHE A 32 2.30 8.78 4.38
C PHE A 32 3.21 9.73 5.20
N ASP A 33 3.44 10.96 4.73
CA ASP A 33 4.40 11.90 5.34
C ASP A 33 3.96 12.43 6.71
N ARG A 34 2.68 12.82 6.85
CA ARG A 34 2.17 13.46 8.08
C ARG A 34 2.07 12.49 9.25
N ASN A 35 1.46 11.34 9.04
CA ASN A 35 1.40 10.26 10.01
C ASN A 35 1.18 8.93 9.29
N LEU A 36 1.39 7.84 10.02
CA LEU A 36 1.25 6.48 9.50
C LEU A 36 -0.05 5.82 9.94
N ASN A 37 -1.10 6.61 10.25
CA ASN A 37 -2.38 6.08 10.67
C ASN A 37 -3.14 5.51 9.46
N PRO A 38 -3.44 4.20 9.41
CA PRO A 38 -4.14 3.59 8.29
C PRO A 38 -5.49 4.25 7.99
N ASP A 39 -6.24 4.68 9.01
CA ASP A 39 -7.55 5.30 8.80
C ASP A 39 -7.46 6.61 8.02
N GLU A 40 -6.45 7.43 8.32
CA GLU A 40 -6.22 8.70 7.63
C GLU A 40 -5.69 8.47 6.22
N ILE A 41 -4.73 7.55 6.08
CA ILE A 41 -4.18 7.15 4.78
C ILE A 41 -5.31 6.66 3.86
N ILE A 42 -6.12 5.70 4.33
CA ILE A 42 -7.26 5.16 3.58
C ILE A 42 -8.26 6.27 3.23
N SER A 43 -8.59 7.16 4.18
CA SER A 43 -9.52 8.27 3.91
C SER A 43 -9.00 9.20 2.81
N ASN A 44 -7.71 9.52 2.83
CA ASN A 44 -7.08 10.37 1.81
C ASN A 44 -7.05 9.68 0.45
N LEU A 45 -6.67 8.39 0.41
CA LEU A 45 -6.67 7.60 -0.81
C LEU A 45 -8.05 7.49 -1.45
N GLN A 46 -9.08 7.15 -0.65
CA GLN A 46 -10.45 7.07 -1.14
C GLN A 46 -10.92 8.39 -1.75
N LYS A 47 -10.63 9.52 -1.09
CA LYS A 47 -11.02 10.85 -1.58
C LYS A 47 -10.29 11.23 -2.86
N PHE A 48 -8.98 11.00 -2.91
CA PHE A 48 -8.14 11.41 -4.03
C PHE A 48 -8.41 10.56 -5.28
N LEU A 49 -8.53 9.24 -5.10
CA LEU A 49 -8.77 8.30 -6.20
C LEU A 49 -10.25 8.15 -6.54
N ASN A 50 -11.15 8.71 -5.71
CA ASN A 50 -12.60 8.55 -5.79
C ASN A 50 -13.03 7.07 -5.83
N VAL A 51 -12.52 6.28 -4.87
CA VAL A 51 -12.78 4.84 -4.73
C VAL A 51 -13.24 4.48 -3.32
N SER A 52 -13.82 3.29 -3.15
CA SER A 52 -14.13 2.69 -1.84
C SER A 52 -13.07 1.67 -1.44
N ILE A 53 -12.56 1.75 -0.22
CA ILE A 53 -11.63 0.77 0.36
C ILE A 53 -12.33 0.15 1.57
N GLU A 54 -12.83 -1.06 1.39
CA GLU A 54 -13.65 -1.77 2.39
C GLU A 54 -12.90 -2.98 2.96
N ASN A 55 -12.92 -3.11 4.29
CA ASN A 55 -12.40 -4.28 4.99
C ASN A 55 -13.02 -5.58 4.43
N GLY A 56 -12.21 -6.62 4.26
CA GLY A 56 -12.63 -7.93 3.76
C GLY A 56 -13.07 -7.97 2.29
N LYS A 57 -13.08 -6.82 1.59
CA LYS A 57 -13.60 -6.71 0.21
C LYS A 57 -12.61 -6.11 -0.77
N THR A 58 -11.80 -5.16 -0.30
CA THR A 58 -10.81 -4.48 -1.12
C THR A 58 -9.43 -5.06 -0.87
N LEU A 59 -8.71 -5.37 -1.95
CA LEU A 59 -7.27 -5.59 -1.93
C LEU A 59 -6.56 -4.25 -2.19
N LEU A 60 -5.82 -3.78 -1.21
CA LEU A 60 -4.94 -2.62 -1.32
C LEU A 60 -3.53 -3.10 -1.67
N PHE A 61 -3.01 -2.70 -2.81
CA PHE A 61 -1.70 -3.10 -3.30
C PHE A 61 -0.74 -1.92 -3.34
N PHE A 62 0.34 -2.03 -2.57
CA PHE A 62 1.47 -1.11 -2.54
C PHE A 62 2.59 -1.67 -3.42
N ASP A 63 2.70 -1.18 -4.66
CA ASP A 63 3.73 -1.61 -5.60
C ASP A 63 4.94 -0.67 -5.58
N GLU A 64 6.12 -1.24 -5.83
CA GLU A 64 7.43 -0.60 -5.68
C GLU A 64 7.54 0.20 -4.36
N ILE A 65 7.09 -0.42 -3.26
CA ILE A 65 6.99 0.23 -1.93
C ILE A 65 8.31 0.80 -1.40
N GLN A 66 9.45 0.30 -1.85
CA GLN A 66 10.76 0.86 -1.48
C GLN A 66 10.93 2.31 -1.89
N ALA A 67 10.19 2.79 -2.90
CA ALA A 67 10.21 4.20 -3.29
C ALA A 67 9.57 5.11 -2.22
N CYS A 68 8.88 4.54 -1.24
CA CYS A 68 8.32 5.25 -0.09
C CYS A 68 8.59 4.49 1.22
N SER A 69 9.74 4.73 1.85
CA SER A 69 10.11 4.12 3.14
C SER A 69 9.05 4.32 4.23
N ARG A 70 8.32 5.45 4.18
CA ARG A 70 7.21 5.72 5.10
C ARG A 70 6.01 4.80 4.88
N ALA A 71 5.69 4.45 3.63
CA ALA A 71 4.69 3.44 3.33
C ALA A 71 5.09 2.07 3.86
N LEU A 72 6.37 1.70 3.73
CA LEU A 72 6.90 0.46 4.30
C LEU A 72 6.72 0.41 5.83
N LEU A 73 7.08 1.48 6.55
CA LEU A 73 6.86 1.59 8.00
C LEU A 73 5.38 1.51 8.38
N SER A 74 4.50 2.05 7.53
CA SER A 74 3.06 2.04 7.77
C SER A 74 2.45 0.63 7.81
N LEU A 75 3.06 -0.36 7.14
CA LEU A 75 2.54 -1.73 7.06
C LEU A 75 2.27 -2.33 8.44
N ARG A 76 3.15 -2.05 9.42
CA ARG A 76 2.94 -2.47 10.81
C ARG A 76 1.63 -1.92 11.37
N HIS A 77 1.33 -0.65 11.13
CA HIS A 77 0.11 -0.03 11.62
C HIS A 77 -1.12 -0.55 10.89
N PHE A 78 -1.03 -0.84 9.58
CA PHE A 78 -2.10 -1.53 8.85
C PHE A 78 -2.42 -2.88 9.48
N PHE A 79 -1.39 -3.68 9.78
CA PHE A 79 -1.55 -4.96 10.46
C PHE A 79 -2.16 -4.82 11.86
N GLU A 80 -1.70 -3.87 12.67
CA GLU A 80 -2.16 -3.68 14.05
C GLU A 80 -3.58 -3.09 14.14
N LYS A 81 -3.94 -2.14 13.27
CA LYS A 81 -5.19 -1.35 13.39
C LYS A 81 -6.27 -1.75 12.40
N ARG A 82 -5.90 -2.32 11.25
CA ARG A 82 -6.81 -2.73 10.18
C ARG A 82 -6.51 -4.16 9.71
N PRO A 83 -6.48 -5.16 10.62
CA PRO A 83 -6.15 -6.54 10.26
C PRO A 83 -7.13 -7.18 9.26
N GLU A 84 -8.35 -6.65 9.16
CA GLU A 84 -9.37 -7.11 8.20
C GLU A 84 -9.21 -6.49 6.81
N LEU A 85 -8.37 -5.45 6.64
CA LEU A 85 -8.08 -4.91 5.33
C LEU A 85 -6.99 -5.74 4.67
N HIS A 86 -7.24 -6.23 3.46
CA HIS A 86 -6.25 -6.98 2.72
C HIS A 86 -5.24 -6.01 2.11
N VAL A 87 -3.99 -6.11 2.55
CA VAL A 87 -2.87 -5.30 2.06
C VAL A 87 -1.78 -6.23 1.53
N ILE A 88 -1.32 -5.95 0.32
CA ILE A 88 -0.12 -6.56 -0.26
C ILE A 88 0.89 -5.45 -0.53
N ALA A 89 2.15 -5.69 -0.23
CA ALA A 89 3.25 -4.82 -0.63
C ALA A 89 4.25 -5.62 -1.47
N ALA A 90 4.71 -5.03 -2.57
CA ALA A 90 5.77 -5.59 -3.39
C ALA A 90 6.80 -4.52 -3.72
N GLY A 91 8.04 -4.97 -3.94
CA GLY A 91 9.13 -4.11 -4.32
C GLY A 91 10.26 -4.93 -4.93
N SER A 92 10.88 -4.42 -5.98
CA SER A 92 12.00 -5.13 -6.61
C SER A 92 13.31 -5.02 -5.81
N LEU A 93 13.43 -3.97 -4.98
CA LEU A 93 14.62 -3.67 -4.17
C LEU A 93 14.31 -3.62 -2.67
N ILE A 94 13.24 -4.28 -2.25
CA ILE A 94 12.77 -4.19 -0.86
C ILE A 94 13.82 -4.70 0.15
N ASP A 95 14.61 -5.71 -0.23
CA ASP A 95 15.66 -6.26 0.63
C ASP A 95 16.72 -5.21 0.99
N PHE A 96 17.13 -4.38 0.02
CA PHE A 96 18.11 -3.30 0.25
C PHE A 96 17.54 -2.18 1.12
N GLU A 97 16.26 -1.86 0.96
CA GLU A 97 15.60 -0.84 1.78
C GLU A 97 15.39 -1.32 3.22
N LEU A 98 15.13 -2.61 3.41
CA LEU A 98 15.04 -3.20 4.76
C LEU A 98 16.38 -3.20 5.49
N GLU A 99 17.50 -3.37 4.77
CA GLU A 99 18.84 -3.25 5.36
C GLU A 99 19.19 -1.80 5.74
N SER A 100 18.69 -0.81 4.99
CA SER A 100 18.93 0.61 5.28
C SER A 100 18.12 1.11 6.49
N ILE A 101 16.94 0.53 6.72
CA ILE A 101 16.11 0.77 7.89
C ILE A 101 16.66 -0.05 9.07
N SER A 102 17.74 0.45 9.67
CA SER A 102 18.31 -0.13 10.88
C SER A 102 17.35 0.06 12.06
N PHE A 103 16.92 -1.02 12.69
CA PHE A 103 16.21 -1.03 13.98
C PHE A 103 17.18 -0.98 15.16
#